data_AF-A0A7S2T609-F1
#
_entry.id   AF-A0A7S2T609-F1
#
_cell.length_a   1.000
_cell.length_b   1.000
_cell.length_c   1.000
_cell.angle_alpha   90.00
_cell.angle_beta   90.00
_cell.angle_gamma   90.00
#
_symmetry.space_group_name_H-M   'P 1'
#
loop_
_entity.id
_entity.type
_entity.pdbx_description
1 polymer ?
#
loop_
_entity_poly.entity_id
_entity_poly.type
_entity_poly.pdbx_seq_one_letter_code
_entity_poly.pdbx_strand_id
1 'polypeptide(L)'
;VGAHTAQRGARGEGKRRREEGSSCIAMAEAGGDAPKTTRQVYELGQGCELRIEWSPVSLERTTATTATTTAVGSQSSDSNKKCCLKLVKGTAEVFGTEIAVRQKVEVYGQNIACFTYHGATLELEYVDDADTVVPVVYSVEADETPQLQYANLHSALEKKRESGNGKASDGGSGGPRCLIAGPVDMGKSTLTRILINYAVRAGNTPVLVDLDMGQSMITVPGTISAVLVEDVADIKRGVFQCDNVLSFFYGHASPSENMDYYKTTVERLATVLDSFLSSESNALASSSGIFVNTMGWIDGQGYDLLLHAIDKLKIDTVLVIGHDRLYSQLLDQFVFTEKDPARAEKNGKDRRKVEIVKVTRSGGVVSRDSSHRKLTRERKIRSYFYGYDKELSPFSRSIQLSQISVYRVGGGPKAPLSALPIGTATRDADDKMKVQKISVQRDLTHSILAVSHAKDPSEILHSNVAGFIHVTEVDVQRGTLTYLSPSPSALPSPILLAGTVKCFL
;
A
#
# COMPACT_ATOMS: atom_id res chain seq x y z
N VAL A 1 -1.49 71.29 25.33
CA VAL A 1 -1.32 71.30 23.86
C VAL A 1 -1.64 69.89 23.39
N GLY A 2 -2.91 69.52 23.26
CA GLY A 2 -3.78 69.77 22.10
C GLY A 2 -3.68 68.55 21.15
N ALA A 3 -4.72 67.81 20.76
CA ALA A 3 -6.15 68.05 20.86
C ALA A 3 -6.93 66.72 20.81
N HIS A 4 -8.08 66.72 21.49
CA HIS A 4 -9.23 65.85 21.32
C HIS A 4 -9.89 66.03 19.95
N THR A 5 -10.49 64.98 19.39
CA THR A 5 -11.89 65.04 18.90
C THR A 5 -12.54 63.65 18.85
N ALA A 6 -13.64 63.50 19.58
CA ALA A 6 -14.70 62.52 19.35
C ALA A 6 -15.48 62.94 18.07
N GLN A 7 -16.37 62.20 17.41
CA GLN A 7 -17.45 61.36 17.89
C GLN A 7 -18.24 60.87 16.63
N ARG A 8 -18.89 59.71 16.72
CA ARG A 8 -20.24 59.33 16.21
C ARG A 8 -20.28 57.97 15.51
N GLY A 9 -21.15 57.11 16.04
CA GLY A 9 -21.42 55.78 15.53
C GLY A 9 -22.52 55.74 14.47
N ALA A 10 -22.64 54.57 13.86
CA ALA A 10 -23.84 54.10 13.20
C ALA A 10 -23.93 52.58 13.36
N ARG A 11 -25.04 52.12 13.95
CA ARG A 11 -25.54 50.74 13.88
C ARG A 11 -26.05 50.49 12.45
N GLY A 12 -25.85 49.28 11.93
CA GLY A 12 -26.53 48.87 10.70
C GLY A 12 -26.08 47.53 10.12
N GLU A 13 -26.88 46.51 10.40
CA GLU A 13 -27.18 45.35 9.54
C GLU A 13 -26.12 44.26 9.31
N GLY A 14 -26.35 43.14 10.00
CA GLY A 14 -25.75 41.84 9.70
C GLY A 14 -26.22 41.31 8.35
N LYS A 15 -25.25 41.10 7.45
CA LYS A 15 -25.46 40.47 6.15
C LYS A 15 -25.31 38.95 6.31
N ARG A 16 -26.43 38.24 6.50
CA ARG A 16 -26.49 36.78 6.32
C ARG A 16 -26.09 36.47 4.87
N ARG A 17 -24.95 35.81 4.67
CA ARG A 17 -24.61 35.20 3.39
C ARG A 17 -25.48 33.95 3.22
N ARG A 18 -26.17 33.89 2.09
CA ARG A 18 -26.99 32.75 1.65
C ARG A 18 -26.04 31.58 1.36
N GLU A 19 -26.28 30.46 2.03
CA GLU A 19 -25.89 29.13 1.55
C GLU A 19 -26.72 28.86 0.28
N GLU A 20 -26.07 28.78 -0.87
CA GLU A 20 -26.70 28.25 -2.08
C GLU A 20 -26.59 26.73 -2.00
N GLY A 21 -27.71 26.10 -1.68
CA GLY A 21 -27.82 24.66 -1.57
C GLY A 21 -27.70 23.98 -2.93
N SER A 22 -26.86 22.95 -2.98
CA SER A 22 -26.88 21.93 -4.03
C SER A 22 -28.25 21.26 -4.05
N SER A 23 -28.89 21.24 -5.22
CA SER A 23 -30.24 20.72 -5.41
C SER A 23 -30.23 19.18 -5.45
N CYS A 24 -30.49 18.54 -4.31
CA CYS A 24 -30.78 17.10 -4.23
C CYS A 24 -32.20 16.81 -4.76
N ILE A 25 -32.32 16.10 -5.89
CA ILE A 25 -33.60 15.54 -6.34
C ILE A 25 -33.66 14.08 -5.89
N ALA A 26 -34.39 13.81 -4.81
CA ALA A 26 -34.73 12.44 -4.39
C ALA A 26 -36.05 12.02 -5.06
N MET A 27 -35.97 11.16 -6.07
CA MET A 27 -37.15 10.48 -6.63
C MET A 27 -37.39 9.19 -5.84
N ALA A 28 -38.51 9.10 -5.13
CA ALA A 28 -38.93 7.89 -4.42
C ALA A 28 -40.11 7.24 -5.14
N GLU A 29 -39.90 6.07 -5.73
CA GLU A 29 -41.00 5.20 -6.16
C GLU A 29 -41.44 4.31 -4.99
N ALA A 30 -42.73 4.31 -4.69
CA ALA A 30 -43.33 3.51 -3.60
C ALA A 30 -44.06 2.31 -4.18
N GLY A 31 -43.59 1.09 -3.86
CA GLY A 31 -44.29 -0.16 -4.14
C GLY A 31 -43.54 -1.39 -3.64
N GLY A 32 -44.12 -2.07 -2.62
CA GLY A 32 -43.73 -3.41 -2.17
C GLY A 32 -42.57 -3.49 -1.17
N ASP A 33 -42.58 -4.54 -0.35
CA ASP A 33 -41.62 -4.92 0.72
C ASP A 33 -40.22 -5.30 0.17
N ALA A 34 -39.73 -4.51 -0.79
CA ALA A 34 -38.41 -4.61 -1.39
C ALA A 34 -37.47 -3.57 -0.74
N PRO A 35 -36.17 -3.87 -0.59
CA PRO A 35 -35.20 -2.91 -0.06
C PRO A 35 -35.25 -1.63 -0.88
N LYS A 36 -35.57 -0.50 -0.24
CA LYS A 36 -35.69 0.79 -0.91
C LYS A 36 -34.30 1.15 -1.46
N THR A 37 -34.17 1.31 -2.76
CA THR A 37 -32.87 1.69 -3.36
C THR A 37 -32.80 3.21 -3.44
N THR A 38 -31.76 3.80 -2.84
CA THR A 38 -31.50 5.24 -2.94
C THR A 38 -30.52 5.52 -4.07
N ARG A 39 -30.81 6.55 -4.87
CA ARG A 39 -29.95 7.04 -5.95
C ARG A 39 -29.67 8.52 -5.75
N GLN A 40 -28.39 8.88 -5.80
CA GLN A 40 -27.91 10.26 -5.71
C GLN A 40 -27.09 10.58 -6.95
N VAL A 41 -27.38 11.71 -7.59
CA VAL A 41 -26.70 12.16 -8.81
C VAL A 41 -25.81 13.35 -8.47
N TYR A 42 -24.58 13.32 -8.98
CA TYR A 42 -23.55 14.33 -8.78
C TYR A 42 -23.06 14.82 -10.14
N GLU A 43 -23.18 16.13 -10.38
CA GLU A 43 -22.60 16.79 -11.55
C GLU A 43 -21.25 17.39 -11.14
N LEU A 44 -20.17 16.88 -11.73
CA LEU A 44 -18.82 17.35 -11.47
C LEU A 44 -18.34 18.24 -12.63
N GLY A 45 -17.82 19.42 -12.27
CA GLY A 45 -17.11 20.29 -13.20
C GLY A 45 -15.74 19.73 -13.59
N GLN A 46 -15.09 20.39 -14.56
CA GLN A 46 -13.72 20.06 -14.95
C GLN A 46 -12.77 20.18 -13.75
N GLY A 47 -11.94 19.15 -13.53
CA GLY A 47 -10.94 19.11 -12.47
C GLY A 47 -11.50 18.80 -11.08
N CYS A 48 -12.80 18.55 -10.94
CA CYS A 48 -13.42 18.22 -9.66
C CYS A 48 -13.28 16.72 -9.34
N GLU A 49 -13.40 16.36 -8.06
CA GLU A 49 -13.55 14.97 -7.63
C GLU A 49 -14.74 14.78 -6.67
N LEU A 50 -15.40 13.62 -6.76
CA LEU A 50 -16.37 13.14 -5.79
C LEU A 50 -15.66 12.23 -4.79
N ARG A 51 -15.68 12.58 -3.50
CA ARG A 51 -15.14 11.75 -2.43
C ARG A 51 -16.24 10.96 -1.75
N ILE A 52 -15.98 9.67 -1.55
CA ILE A 52 -16.86 8.74 -0.84
C ILE A 52 -16.06 8.18 0.33
N GLU A 53 -16.49 8.50 1.55
CA GLU A 53 -15.79 8.15 2.77
C GLU A 53 -16.64 7.29 3.69
N TRP A 54 -16.06 6.17 4.13
CA TRP A 54 -16.67 5.23 5.05
C TRP A 54 -16.05 5.38 6.42
N SER A 55 -16.89 5.60 7.43
CA SER A 55 -16.44 5.65 8.81
C SER A 55 -16.11 4.22 9.30
N PRO A 56 -14.90 3.97 9.84
CA PRO A 56 -14.50 2.66 10.37
C PRO A 56 -15.45 2.14 11.46
N VAL A 57 -15.91 3.03 12.34
CA VAL A 57 -16.87 2.73 13.42
C VAL A 57 -18.21 2.24 12.86
N SER A 58 -18.60 2.76 11.69
CA SER A 58 -19.87 2.42 11.06
C SER A 58 -19.81 1.04 10.40
N LEU A 59 -18.67 0.70 9.78
CA LEU A 59 -18.42 -0.63 9.20
C LEU A 59 -18.27 -1.72 10.28
N GLU A 60 -17.74 -1.40 11.46
CA GLU A 60 -17.58 -2.37 12.56
C GLU A 60 -18.91 -2.77 13.22
N ARG A 61 -19.85 -1.83 13.40
CA ARG A 61 -21.17 -2.12 13.97
C ARG A 61 -21.91 -3.20 13.19
N THR A 62 -21.81 -3.19 11.86
CA THR A 62 -22.47 -4.17 11.00
C THR A 62 -21.86 -5.57 11.12
N THR A 63 -20.56 -5.67 11.42
CA THR A 63 -19.89 -6.96 11.66
C THR A 63 -20.23 -7.56 13.04
N ALA A 64 -20.41 -6.71 14.06
CA ALA A 64 -20.72 -7.15 15.42
C ALA A 64 -22.16 -7.67 15.58
N THR A 65 -23.15 -7.04 14.93
CA THR A 65 -24.55 -7.49 14.96
C THR A 65 -24.75 -8.85 14.27
N THR A 66 -23.94 -9.14 13.25
CA THR A 66 -23.96 -10.44 12.56
C THR A 66 -23.32 -11.55 13.41
N ALA A 67 -22.32 -11.23 14.23
CA ALA A 67 -21.58 -12.21 15.02
C ALA A 67 -22.32 -12.73 16.27
N THR A 68 -23.41 -12.07 16.71
CA THR A 68 -24.15 -12.49 17.92
C THR A 68 -25.24 -13.53 17.65
N THR A 69 -25.49 -13.88 16.39
CA THR A 69 -26.49 -14.89 16.02
C THR A 69 -25.92 -15.83 14.97
N THR A 70 -25.99 -17.14 15.22
CA THR A 70 -25.56 -18.26 14.37
C THR A 70 -24.13 -18.78 14.56
N ALA A 71 -23.99 -19.70 15.54
CA ALA A 71 -23.23 -20.92 15.29
C ALA A 71 -24.01 -21.78 14.29
N VAL A 72 -23.28 -22.48 13.41
CA VAL A 72 -23.75 -23.37 12.34
C VAL A 72 -24.06 -22.65 11.01
N GLY A 73 -23.12 -22.80 10.07
CA GLY A 73 -23.30 -22.76 8.61
C GLY A 73 -24.32 -21.76 8.05
N SER A 74 -23.93 -20.49 7.91
CA SER A 74 -24.67 -19.53 7.09
C SER A 74 -23.69 -18.65 6.29
N GLN A 75 -24.02 -18.44 5.03
CA GLN A 75 -23.30 -17.54 4.12
C GLN A 75 -23.20 -16.15 4.77
N SER A 76 -22.02 -15.52 4.73
CA SER A 76 -21.82 -14.20 5.32
C SER A 76 -22.78 -13.16 4.73
N SER A 77 -23.49 -12.45 5.60
CA SER A 77 -24.48 -11.40 5.33
C SER A 77 -23.95 -10.14 4.61
N ASP A 78 -22.68 -10.08 4.22
CA ASP A 78 -22.12 -8.94 3.48
C ASP A 78 -22.53 -8.93 1.99
N SER A 79 -23.07 -10.02 1.45
CA SER A 79 -23.53 -10.08 0.05
C SER A 79 -24.71 -9.14 -0.27
N ASN A 80 -25.36 -8.57 0.75
CA ASN A 80 -26.53 -7.70 0.61
C ASN A 80 -26.24 -6.20 0.71
N LYS A 81 -25.03 -5.78 1.13
CA LYS A 81 -24.70 -4.36 1.31
C LYS A 81 -23.98 -3.82 0.08
N LYS A 82 -24.75 -3.39 -0.91
CA LYS A 82 -24.22 -2.91 -2.19
C LYS A 82 -24.28 -1.39 -2.26
N CYS A 83 -23.14 -0.78 -2.53
CA CYS A 83 -23.01 0.63 -2.91
C CYS A 83 -22.25 0.69 -4.23
N CYS A 84 -22.88 1.23 -5.26
CA CYS A 84 -22.40 1.22 -6.63
C CYS A 84 -22.28 2.65 -7.16
N LEU A 85 -21.10 2.99 -7.68
CA LEU A 85 -20.87 4.23 -8.41
C LEU A 85 -21.00 3.95 -9.91
N LYS A 86 -21.77 4.80 -10.61
CA LYS A 86 -22.00 4.69 -12.05
C LYS A 86 -21.62 5.98 -12.75
N LEU A 87 -20.86 5.87 -13.83
CA LEU A 87 -20.66 7.00 -14.75
C LEU A 87 -21.84 7.12 -15.70
N VAL A 88 -22.59 8.22 -15.63
CA VAL A 88 -23.74 8.48 -16.50
C VAL A 88 -23.32 9.19 -17.78
N LYS A 89 -22.43 10.19 -17.66
CA LYS A 89 -21.97 11.04 -18.78
C LYS A 89 -20.57 11.60 -18.48
N GLY A 90 -19.80 11.88 -19.54
CA GLY A 90 -18.47 12.49 -19.44
C GLY A 90 -17.37 11.44 -19.25
N THR A 91 -16.29 11.83 -18.58
CA THR A 91 -15.14 10.96 -18.29
C THR A 91 -14.82 11.03 -16.81
N ALA A 92 -14.62 9.89 -16.15
CA ALA A 92 -14.22 9.87 -14.75
C ALA A 92 -13.28 8.69 -14.48
N GLU A 93 -12.48 8.84 -13.44
CA GLU A 93 -11.52 7.83 -13.00
C GLU A 93 -11.43 7.73 -11.48
N VAL A 94 -11.16 6.54 -10.97
CA VAL A 94 -10.84 6.32 -9.56
C VAL A 94 -9.37 5.96 -9.46
N PHE A 95 -8.59 6.88 -8.88
CA PHE A 95 -7.14 6.73 -8.71
C PHE A 95 -6.41 6.31 -10.01
N GLY A 96 -6.79 6.89 -11.14
CA GLY A 96 -6.21 6.64 -12.46
C GLY A 96 -6.84 5.50 -13.26
N THR A 97 -7.74 4.70 -12.68
CA THR A 97 -8.52 3.69 -13.41
C THR A 97 -9.79 4.34 -13.97
N GLU A 98 -9.95 4.32 -15.30
CA GLU A 98 -11.12 4.90 -15.98
C GLU A 98 -12.40 4.10 -15.69
N ILE A 99 -13.53 4.80 -15.56
CA ILE A 99 -14.86 4.20 -15.51
C ILE A 99 -15.50 4.40 -16.88
N ALA A 100 -15.95 3.34 -17.53
CA ALA A 100 -16.67 3.45 -18.79
C ALA A 100 -18.08 4.02 -18.57
N VAL A 101 -18.59 4.77 -19.55
CA VAL A 101 -19.96 5.32 -19.48
C VAL A 101 -20.96 4.17 -19.38
N ARG A 102 -21.91 4.28 -18.44
CA ARG A 102 -22.90 3.28 -17.99
C ARG A 102 -22.34 2.11 -17.18
N GLN A 103 -21.03 2.01 -16.99
CA GLN A 103 -20.46 1.01 -16.09
C GLN A 103 -20.84 1.33 -14.65
N LYS A 104 -21.23 0.29 -13.91
CA LYS A 104 -21.43 0.33 -12.46
C LYS A 104 -20.23 -0.33 -11.78
N VAL A 105 -19.71 0.30 -10.75
CA VAL A 105 -18.56 -0.17 -9.98
C VAL A 105 -18.92 -0.21 -8.51
N GLU A 106 -18.61 -1.31 -7.84
CA GLU A 106 -18.87 -1.46 -6.41
C GLU A 106 -17.83 -0.70 -5.59
N VAL A 107 -18.29 0.13 -4.66
CA VAL A 107 -17.46 1.05 -3.86
C VAL A 107 -17.73 0.93 -2.36
N TYR A 108 -18.45 -0.12 -1.94
CA TYR A 108 -18.82 -0.35 -0.55
C TYR A 108 -17.58 -0.54 0.34
N GLY A 109 -17.56 0.16 1.49
CA GLY A 109 -16.51 0.02 2.50
C GLY A 109 -15.14 0.56 2.12
N GLN A 110 -15.01 1.26 0.98
CA GLN A 110 -13.75 1.83 0.51
C GLN A 110 -13.78 3.34 0.38
N ASN A 111 -12.81 4.00 1.03
CA ASN A 111 -12.62 5.43 0.83
C ASN A 111 -12.03 5.66 -0.57
N ILE A 112 -12.81 6.26 -1.45
CA ILE A 112 -12.41 6.53 -2.84
C ILE A 112 -12.61 7.99 -3.20
N ALA A 113 -11.83 8.45 -4.18
CA ALA A 113 -12.05 9.71 -4.87
C ALA A 113 -12.22 9.42 -6.36
N CYS A 114 -13.35 9.85 -6.93
CA CYS A 114 -13.64 9.74 -8.35
C CYS A 114 -13.43 11.12 -9.00
N PHE A 115 -12.39 11.25 -9.80
CA PHE A 115 -11.94 12.49 -10.40
C PHE A 115 -12.35 12.60 -11.87
N THR A 116 -12.51 13.83 -12.37
CA THR A 116 -12.75 14.08 -13.80
C THR A 116 -11.88 15.20 -14.36
N TYR A 117 -11.22 14.94 -15.50
CA TYR A 117 -10.45 15.95 -16.25
C TYR A 117 -11.33 16.87 -17.11
N HIS A 118 -12.55 16.45 -17.47
CA HIS A 118 -13.37 17.13 -18.49
C HIS A 118 -14.83 17.36 -18.06
N GLY A 119 -15.19 16.99 -16.84
CA GLY A 119 -16.56 16.99 -16.33
C GLY A 119 -17.22 15.61 -16.45
N ALA A 120 -18.05 15.29 -15.46
CA ALA A 120 -18.73 14.01 -15.39
C ALA A 120 -20.05 14.10 -14.60
N THR A 121 -21.02 13.28 -15.00
CA THR A 121 -22.23 13.04 -14.22
C THR A 121 -22.11 11.65 -13.60
N LEU A 122 -22.07 11.57 -12.27
CA LEU A 122 -21.96 10.33 -11.51
C LEU A 122 -23.28 10.03 -10.80
N GLU A 123 -23.64 8.76 -10.70
CA GLU A 123 -24.80 8.27 -9.98
C GLU A 123 -24.31 7.28 -8.91
N LEU A 124 -24.56 7.58 -7.63
CA LEU A 124 -24.31 6.68 -6.51
C LEU A 124 -25.61 5.99 -6.13
N GLU A 125 -25.61 4.66 -6.18
CA GLU A 125 -26.75 3.80 -5.87
C GLU A 125 -26.41 2.93 -4.66
N TYR A 126 -27.23 2.95 -3.61
CA TYR A 126 -27.09 2.07 -2.46
C TYR A 126 -28.45 1.62 -1.93
N VAL A 127 -28.47 0.45 -1.31
CA VAL A 127 -29.66 -0.11 -0.66
C VAL A 127 -29.90 0.62 0.65
N ASP A 128 -31.11 1.10 0.90
CA ASP A 128 -31.53 1.76 2.15
C ASP A 128 -32.21 0.71 3.03
N ASP A 129 -31.40 0.00 3.83
CA ASP A 129 -31.87 -0.89 4.88
C ASP A 129 -31.39 -0.42 6.27
N ALA A 130 -32.02 -0.91 7.33
CA ALA A 130 -31.76 -0.45 8.71
C ALA A 130 -30.30 -0.69 9.17
N ASP A 131 -29.57 -1.58 8.49
CA ASP A 131 -28.18 -1.93 8.78
C ASP A 131 -27.19 -1.30 7.77
N THR A 132 -27.68 -0.52 6.78
CA THR A 132 -26.82 0.03 5.74
C THR A 132 -26.03 1.20 6.30
N VAL A 133 -24.72 1.05 6.24
CA VAL A 133 -23.77 2.13 6.46
C VAL A 133 -23.85 3.08 5.27
N VAL A 134 -24.31 4.31 5.49
CA VAL A 134 -24.31 5.35 4.46
C VAL A 134 -22.94 6.04 4.46
N PRO A 135 -22.25 6.15 3.30
CA PRO A 135 -20.98 6.87 3.23
C PRO A 135 -21.21 8.38 3.33
N VAL A 136 -20.18 9.09 3.78
CA VAL A 136 -20.11 10.55 3.64
C VAL A 136 -19.65 10.86 2.20
N VAL A 137 -20.45 11.61 1.46
CA VAL A 137 -20.20 11.91 0.05
C VAL A 137 -20.20 13.41 -0.18
N TYR A 138 -19.15 13.93 -0.79
CA TYR A 138 -19.02 15.37 -1.09
C TYR A 138 -18.13 15.60 -2.32
N SER A 139 -18.40 16.68 -3.06
CA SER A 139 -17.58 17.13 -4.18
C SER A 139 -16.47 18.06 -3.71
N VAL A 140 -15.35 18.04 -4.44
CA VAL A 140 -14.18 18.87 -4.19
C VAL A 140 -13.84 19.61 -5.49
N GLU A 141 -13.61 20.91 -5.36
CA GLU A 141 -13.34 21.81 -6.49
C GLU A 141 -11.93 21.64 -7.04
N ALA A 142 -11.73 22.10 -8.28
CA ALA A 142 -10.52 21.80 -9.04
C ALA A 142 -9.21 22.32 -8.44
N ASP A 143 -9.24 23.48 -7.78
CA ASP A 143 -8.09 24.11 -7.13
C ASP A 143 -7.69 23.44 -5.81
N GLU A 144 -8.55 22.56 -5.27
CA GLU A 144 -8.30 21.80 -4.04
C GLU A 144 -7.74 20.39 -4.30
N THR A 145 -7.59 19.99 -5.57
CA THR A 145 -7.05 18.67 -5.95
C THR A 145 -5.62 18.75 -6.50
N PRO A 146 -4.73 17.81 -6.14
CA PRO A 146 -3.38 17.74 -6.70
C PRO A 146 -3.31 16.99 -8.06
N GLN A 147 -4.45 16.71 -8.69
CA GLN A 147 -4.53 15.75 -9.81
C GLN A 147 -3.84 16.24 -11.09
N LEU A 148 -3.82 17.56 -11.33
CA LEU A 148 -3.05 18.14 -12.43
C LEU A 148 -1.54 17.98 -12.20
N GLN A 149 -1.09 18.08 -10.95
CA GLN A 149 0.32 17.81 -10.61
C GLN A 149 0.66 16.35 -10.92
N TYR A 150 -0.24 15.41 -10.61
CA TYR A 150 0.00 13.98 -10.87
C TYR A 150 0.06 13.66 -12.36
N ALA A 151 -0.80 14.28 -13.18
CA ALA A 151 -0.73 14.16 -14.65
C ALA A 151 0.58 14.72 -15.23
N ASN A 152 1.04 15.87 -14.72
CA ASN A 152 2.30 16.48 -15.14
C ASN A 152 3.51 15.62 -14.74
N LEU A 153 3.48 15.02 -13.54
CA LEU A 153 4.51 14.08 -13.09
C LEU A 153 4.56 12.86 -14.02
N HIS A 154 3.43 12.25 -14.33
CA HIS A 154 3.38 11.14 -15.28
C HIS A 154 3.93 11.53 -16.66
N SER A 155 3.55 12.69 -17.18
CA SER A 155 4.08 13.18 -18.47
C SER A 155 5.59 13.39 -18.45
N ALA A 156 6.15 13.85 -17.33
CA ALA A 156 7.60 13.98 -17.16
C ALA A 156 8.30 12.62 -17.09
N LEU A 157 7.71 11.64 -16.42
CA LEU A 157 8.21 10.27 -16.38
C LEU A 157 8.13 9.59 -17.76
N GLU A 158 7.08 9.85 -18.55
CA GLU A 158 6.96 9.33 -19.92
C GLU A 158 8.08 9.84 -20.83
N LYS A 159 8.40 11.14 -20.76
CA LYS A 159 9.56 11.70 -21.47
C LYS A 159 10.88 11.03 -21.09
N LYS A 160 11.02 10.60 -19.82
CA LYS A 160 12.19 9.82 -19.39
C LYS A 160 12.20 8.42 -20.02
N ARG A 161 11.05 7.76 -20.19
CA ARG A 161 10.94 6.48 -20.92
C ARG A 161 11.35 6.63 -22.39
N GLU A 162 10.84 7.65 -23.06
CA GLU A 162 11.19 7.95 -24.46
C GLU A 162 12.70 8.21 -24.62
N SER A 163 13.29 8.97 -23.69
CA SER A 163 14.73 9.27 -23.70
C SER A 163 15.59 8.03 -23.37
N GLY A 164 15.12 7.15 -22.48
CA GLY A 164 15.79 5.90 -22.10
C GLY A 164 15.69 4.79 -23.15
N ASN A 165 14.72 4.86 -24.06
CA ASN A 165 14.60 3.98 -25.23
C ASN A 165 15.63 4.30 -26.33
N GLY A 166 16.23 5.48 -26.31
CA GLY A 166 17.39 5.80 -27.14
C GLY A 166 18.63 5.06 -26.62
N LYS A 167 19.39 4.40 -27.51
CA LYS A 167 20.64 3.69 -27.16
C LYS A 167 21.60 4.61 -26.40
N ALA A 168 21.53 4.61 -25.07
CA ALA A 168 22.43 5.39 -24.23
C ALA A 168 23.83 4.77 -24.30
N SER A 169 24.79 5.53 -24.81
CA SER A 169 26.22 5.19 -24.86
C SER A 169 26.90 5.21 -23.48
N ASP A 170 26.14 5.43 -22.41
CA ASP A 170 26.64 5.69 -21.05
C ASP A 170 25.79 4.94 -20.01
N GLY A 171 25.81 3.61 -20.06
CA GLY A 171 25.43 2.70 -18.95
C GLY A 171 24.00 2.75 -18.37
N GLY A 172 23.13 3.63 -18.83
CA GLY A 172 21.76 3.82 -18.34
C GLY A 172 20.70 3.54 -19.40
N SER A 173 20.56 2.27 -19.82
CA SER A 173 19.39 1.85 -20.59
C SER A 173 18.29 1.36 -19.65
N GLY A 174 17.18 2.10 -19.56
CA GLY A 174 16.01 1.70 -18.78
C GLY A 174 15.06 2.85 -18.54
N GLY A 175 13.84 2.52 -18.15
CA GLY A 175 12.80 3.45 -17.73
C GLY A 175 13.08 4.10 -16.38
N PRO A 176 12.28 5.10 -16.00
CA PRO A 176 12.49 5.85 -14.77
C PRO A 176 12.30 4.97 -13.53
N ARG A 177 13.20 5.12 -12.55
CA ARG A 177 13.11 4.48 -11.24
C ARG A 177 12.68 5.52 -10.22
N CYS A 178 11.38 5.54 -9.95
CA CYS A 178 10.70 6.54 -9.13
C CYS A 178 10.41 6.01 -7.73
N LEU A 179 10.82 6.74 -6.69
CA LEU A 179 10.52 6.42 -5.29
C LEU A 179 9.59 7.46 -4.67
N ILE A 180 8.54 7.01 -3.99
CA ILE A 180 7.58 7.87 -3.31
C ILE A 180 7.90 7.88 -1.82
N ALA A 181 8.24 9.05 -1.27
CA ALA A 181 8.67 9.25 0.10
C ALA A 181 7.77 10.24 0.86
N GLY A 182 7.69 10.06 2.18
CA GLY A 182 6.95 10.95 3.07
C GLY A 182 6.42 10.24 4.32
N PRO A 183 5.95 10.98 5.32
CA PRO A 183 5.36 10.43 6.55
C PRO A 183 4.18 9.47 6.30
N VAL A 184 3.73 8.82 7.38
CA VAL A 184 2.45 8.12 7.37
C VAL A 184 1.30 9.07 6.99
N ASP A 185 0.28 8.52 6.33
CA ASP A 185 -0.98 9.24 6.00
C ASP A 185 -0.82 10.50 5.15
N MET A 186 0.07 10.42 4.15
CA MET A 186 0.26 11.46 3.12
C MET A 186 -0.26 11.07 1.73
N GLY A 187 -0.81 9.86 1.56
CA GLY A 187 -1.33 9.40 0.27
C GLY A 187 -0.29 8.74 -0.65
N LYS A 188 0.84 8.26 -0.09
CA LYS A 188 1.91 7.60 -0.87
C LYS A 188 1.41 6.46 -1.75
N SER A 189 0.71 5.48 -1.17
CA SER A 189 0.16 4.34 -1.90
C SER A 189 -0.86 4.74 -2.98
N THR A 190 -1.63 5.81 -2.73
CA THR A 190 -2.58 6.36 -3.71
C THR A 190 -1.84 7.01 -4.88
N LEU A 191 -0.82 7.83 -4.62
CA LEU A 191 0.00 8.42 -5.68
C LEU A 191 0.72 7.34 -6.50
N THR A 192 1.32 6.35 -5.83
CA THR A 192 1.95 5.20 -6.51
C THR A 192 0.96 4.50 -7.44
N ARG A 193 -0.29 4.27 -6.97
CA ARG A 193 -1.33 3.66 -7.80
C ARG A 193 -1.69 4.51 -9.02
N ILE A 194 -1.92 5.81 -8.83
CA ILE A 194 -2.28 6.73 -9.92
C ILE A 194 -1.19 6.73 -10.99
N LEU A 195 0.08 6.88 -10.61
CA LEU A 195 1.19 6.94 -11.56
C LEU A 195 1.39 5.63 -12.33
N ILE A 196 1.19 4.48 -11.67
CA ILE A 196 1.23 3.17 -12.32
C ILE A 196 0.04 3.01 -13.28
N ASN A 197 -1.18 3.33 -12.85
CA ASN A 197 -2.37 3.28 -13.70
C ASN A 197 -2.21 4.14 -14.96
N TYR A 198 -1.64 5.34 -14.84
CA TYR A 198 -1.35 6.18 -16.00
C TYR A 198 -0.28 5.56 -16.91
N ALA A 199 0.77 4.97 -16.35
CA ALA A 199 1.78 4.25 -17.14
C ALA A 199 1.17 3.07 -17.91
N VAL A 200 0.32 2.26 -17.25
CA VAL A 200 -0.39 1.14 -17.89
C VAL A 200 -1.32 1.62 -19.00
N ARG A 201 -2.09 2.68 -18.77
CA ARG A 201 -2.94 3.31 -19.79
C ARG A 201 -2.15 3.85 -20.99
N ALA A 202 -0.90 4.24 -20.78
CA ALA A 202 0.03 4.65 -21.84
C ALA A 202 0.70 3.46 -22.57
N GLY A 203 0.35 2.21 -22.23
CA GLY A 203 0.88 1.01 -22.86
C GLY A 203 2.18 0.48 -22.24
N ASN A 204 2.57 0.97 -21.06
CA ASN A 204 3.74 0.51 -20.32
C ASN A 204 3.38 -0.61 -19.32
N THR A 205 4.35 -1.43 -18.94
CA THR A 205 4.23 -2.47 -17.90
C THR A 205 5.23 -2.22 -16.78
N PRO A 206 5.01 -1.22 -15.90
CA PRO A 206 5.98 -0.86 -14.88
C PRO A 206 6.08 -1.90 -13.76
N VAL A 207 7.22 -1.92 -13.07
CA VAL A 207 7.40 -2.74 -11.86
C VAL A 207 6.97 -1.94 -10.64
N LEU A 208 6.00 -2.46 -9.88
CA LEU A 208 5.67 -1.97 -8.54
C LEU A 208 6.59 -2.65 -7.52
N VAL A 209 7.32 -1.85 -6.76
CA VAL A 209 8.08 -2.29 -5.59
C VAL A 209 7.42 -1.72 -4.34
N ASP A 210 7.23 -2.57 -3.34
CA ASP A 210 6.63 -2.19 -2.07
C ASP A 210 7.58 -2.51 -0.91
N LEU A 211 8.03 -1.43 -0.26
CA LEU A 211 8.90 -1.47 0.91
C LEU A 211 8.13 -1.13 2.22
N ASP A 212 6.81 -0.94 2.17
CA ASP A 212 5.98 -0.79 3.36
C ASP A 212 5.52 -2.14 3.91
N MET A 213 6.32 -2.68 4.84
CA MET A 213 6.03 -3.96 5.50
C MET A 213 4.81 -3.90 6.43
N GLY A 214 4.39 -2.71 6.85
CA GLY A 214 3.29 -2.51 7.78
C GLY A 214 1.93 -2.48 7.11
N GLN A 215 1.84 -1.93 5.89
CA GLN A 215 0.62 -1.79 5.10
C GLN A 215 0.89 -2.16 3.63
N SER A 216 1.25 -3.41 3.37
CA SER A 216 1.67 -3.82 2.03
C SER A 216 0.57 -3.67 0.97
N MET A 217 0.94 -3.12 -0.19
CA MET A 217 0.11 -3.00 -1.38
C MET A 217 -0.01 -4.33 -2.13
N ILE A 218 1.04 -5.16 -2.12
CA ILE A 218 1.16 -6.35 -2.98
C ILE A 218 0.57 -7.58 -2.28
N THR A 219 1.17 -8.01 -1.17
CA THR A 219 0.85 -9.30 -0.53
C THR A 219 0.65 -9.12 0.99
N VAL A 220 0.80 -10.18 1.78
CA VAL A 220 0.66 -10.14 3.24
C VAL A 220 1.66 -9.15 3.87
N PRO A 221 1.35 -8.59 5.05
CA PRO A 221 2.28 -7.73 5.79
C PRO A 221 3.57 -8.46 6.20
N GLY A 222 4.62 -7.71 6.47
CA GLY A 222 5.93 -8.25 6.82
C GLY A 222 6.77 -8.68 5.63
N THR A 223 6.46 -8.17 4.43
CA THR A 223 7.19 -8.50 3.20
C THR A 223 7.80 -7.27 2.55
N ILE A 224 8.93 -7.47 1.88
CA ILE A 224 9.46 -6.58 0.86
C ILE A 224 9.21 -7.29 -0.48
N SER A 225 8.45 -6.65 -1.37
CA SER A 225 7.93 -7.35 -2.55
C SER A 225 7.99 -6.49 -3.81
N ALA A 226 8.01 -7.15 -4.97
CA ALA A 226 7.87 -6.52 -6.27
C ALA A 226 6.98 -7.35 -7.20
N VAL A 227 6.29 -6.66 -8.11
CA VAL A 227 5.42 -7.28 -9.11
C VAL A 227 5.39 -6.45 -10.39
N LEU A 228 5.31 -7.13 -11.53
CA LEU A 228 5.06 -6.49 -12.82
C LEU A 228 3.56 -6.13 -12.91
N VAL A 229 3.24 -4.89 -13.25
CA VAL A 229 1.85 -4.45 -13.38
C VAL A 229 1.52 -4.32 -14.87
N GLU A 230 0.62 -5.18 -15.34
CA GLU A 230 0.21 -5.26 -16.76
C GLU A 230 -1.17 -4.65 -17.02
N ASP A 231 -1.99 -4.51 -15.98
CA ASP A 231 -3.34 -3.95 -16.06
C ASP A 231 -3.60 -2.95 -14.93
N VAL A 232 -4.56 -2.05 -15.14
CA VAL A 232 -4.95 -1.04 -14.18
C VAL A 232 -5.52 -1.66 -12.90
N ALA A 233 -5.41 -0.95 -11.78
CA ALA A 233 -5.96 -1.42 -10.52
C ALA A 233 -7.48 -1.60 -10.64
N ASP A 234 -7.97 -2.73 -10.13
CA ASP A 234 -9.40 -2.98 -10.03
C ASP A 234 -10.00 -2.02 -9.00
N ILE A 235 -11.02 -1.27 -9.39
CA ILE A 235 -11.63 -0.24 -8.53
C ILE A 235 -12.32 -0.89 -7.33
N LYS A 236 -13.02 -2.01 -7.55
CA LYS A 236 -13.74 -2.71 -6.49
C LYS A 236 -12.79 -3.31 -5.46
N ARG A 237 -11.68 -3.91 -5.87
CA ARG A 237 -10.70 -4.51 -4.96
C ARG A 237 -9.74 -3.47 -4.40
N GLY A 238 -9.61 -2.33 -5.08
CA GLY A 238 -8.70 -1.26 -4.73
C GLY A 238 -7.25 -1.73 -4.71
N VAL A 239 -6.85 -2.67 -5.58
CA VAL A 239 -5.49 -3.20 -5.70
C VAL A 239 -5.20 -3.61 -7.15
N PHE A 240 -3.92 -3.72 -7.50
CA PHE A 240 -3.50 -4.35 -8.75
C PHE A 240 -3.71 -5.87 -8.68
N GLN A 241 -3.91 -6.49 -9.84
CA GLN A 241 -3.73 -7.93 -9.97
C GLN A 241 -2.24 -8.23 -9.86
N CYS A 242 -1.86 -8.97 -8.82
CA CYS A 242 -0.47 -9.23 -8.47
C CYS A 242 -0.15 -10.70 -8.68
N ASP A 243 0.06 -11.10 -9.94
CA ASP A 243 0.50 -12.46 -10.29
C ASP A 243 2.02 -12.55 -10.27
N ASN A 244 2.58 -13.74 -10.00
CA ASN A 244 4.03 -14.00 -10.02
C ASN A 244 4.87 -13.02 -9.17
N VAL A 245 4.39 -12.71 -7.95
CA VAL A 245 5.04 -11.76 -7.03
C VAL A 245 6.43 -12.26 -6.61
N LEU A 246 7.45 -11.41 -6.74
CA LEU A 246 8.73 -11.59 -6.09
C LEU A 246 8.62 -11.08 -4.65
N SER A 247 8.57 -11.96 -3.67
CA SER A 247 8.41 -11.59 -2.26
C SER A 247 9.54 -12.13 -1.39
N PHE A 248 10.08 -11.26 -0.53
CA PHE A 248 10.98 -11.64 0.55
C PHE A 248 10.28 -11.41 1.89
N PHE A 249 10.29 -12.42 2.76
CA PHE A 249 9.62 -12.34 4.05
C PHE A 249 10.55 -11.81 5.12
N TYR A 250 10.35 -10.56 5.51
CA TYR A 250 11.01 -9.94 6.65
C TYR A 250 10.42 -10.40 7.99
N GLY A 251 9.12 -10.72 8.00
CA GLY A 251 8.43 -11.32 9.14
C GLY A 251 7.91 -10.35 10.20
N HIS A 252 8.27 -9.07 10.14
CA HIS A 252 7.80 -8.06 11.08
C HIS A 252 7.15 -6.86 10.40
N ALA A 253 6.23 -6.19 11.09
CA ALA A 253 5.53 -5.02 10.54
C ALA A 253 6.36 -3.72 10.59
N SER A 254 7.53 -3.73 11.24
CA SER A 254 8.41 -2.56 11.39
C SER A 254 9.86 -2.94 11.18
N PRO A 255 10.65 -2.17 10.39
CA PRO A 255 12.07 -2.45 10.18
C PRO A 255 12.94 -2.20 11.42
N SER A 256 12.39 -1.53 12.44
CA SER A 256 13.10 -1.30 13.71
C SER A 256 13.46 -2.58 14.45
N GLU A 257 12.77 -3.69 14.17
CA GLU A 257 13.08 -5.00 14.76
C GLU A 257 14.47 -5.49 14.34
N ASN A 258 14.85 -5.25 13.09
CA ASN A 258 16.11 -5.69 12.51
C ASN A 258 16.44 -4.89 11.23
N MET A 259 17.15 -3.78 11.38
CA MET A 259 17.47 -2.90 10.25
C MET A 259 18.46 -3.50 9.27
N ASP A 260 19.42 -4.31 9.76
CA ASP A 260 20.43 -4.93 8.92
C ASP A 260 19.78 -5.95 7.98
N TYR A 261 18.83 -6.75 8.51
CA TYR A 261 18.07 -7.67 7.70
C TYR A 261 17.18 -6.97 6.68
N TYR A 262 16.57 -5.84 7.05
CA TYR A 262 15.81 -5.02 6.10
C TYR A 262 16.71 -4.54 4.94
N LYS A 263 17.88 -3.97 5.25
CA LYS A 263 18.84 -3.51 4.24
C LYS A 263 19.29 -4.64 3.32
N THR A 264 19.69 -5.78 3.87
CA THR A 264 20.10 -6.95 3.08
C THR A 264 18.96 -7.46 2.19
N THR A 265 17.71 -7.41 2.68
CA THR A 265 16.55 -7.81 1.88
C THR A 265 16.29 -6.86 0.71
N VAL A 266 16.41 -5.55 0.94
CA VAL A 266 16.30 -4.53 -0.13
C VAL A 266 17.42 -4.70 -1.17
N GLU A 267 18.65 -4.98 -0.75
CA GLU A 267 19.78 -5.25 -1.65
C GLU A 267 19.55 -6.51 -2.50
N ARG A 268 19.02 -7.56 -1.87
CA ARG A 268 18.68 -8.78 -2.59
C ARG A 268 17.57 -8.55 -3.61
N LEU A 269 16.51 -7.84 -3.23
CA LEU A 269 15.44 -7.44 -4.13
C LEU A 269 16.01 -6.64 -5.31
N ALA A 270 16.83 -5.64 -5.05
CA ALA A 270 17.44 -4.80 -6.08
C ALA A 270 18.29 -5.62 -7.07
N THR A 271 19.07 -6.58 -6.56
CA THR A 271 19.90 -7.46 -7.40
C THR A 271 19.04 -8.32 -8.33
N VAL A 272 17.95 -8.90 -7.82
CA VAL A 272 17.04 -9.72 -8.63
C VAL A 272 16.30 -8.87 -9.66
N LEU A 273 15.86 -7.67 -9.28
CA LEU A 273 15.20 -6.74 -10.21
C LEU A 273 16.15 -6.27 -11.32
N ASP A 274 17.40 -5.93 -10.99
CA ASP A 274 18.39 -5.55 -12.00
C ASP A 274 18.66 -6.69 -12.98
N SER A 275 18.74 -7.94 -12.50
CA SER A 275 18.88 -9.12 -13.36
C SER A 275 17.64 -9.38 -14.20
N PHE A 276 16.44 -9.11 -13.68
CA PHE A 276 15.19 -9.26 -14.41
C PHE A 276 15.08 -8.22 -15.53
N LEU A 277 15.38 -6.95 -15.24
CA LEU A 277 15.24 -5.83 -16.17
C LEU A 277 16.37 -5.73 -17.20
N SER A 278 17.51 -6.40 -16.98
CA SER A 278 18.59 -6.51 -17.96
C SER A 278 18.34 -7.59 -19.03
N SER A 279 17.34 -8.45 -18.84
CA SER A 279 16.97 -9.46 -19.83
C SER A 279 16.22 -8.81 -20.99
N GLU A 280 16.65 -9.09 -22.23
CA GLU A 280 15.97 -8.67 -23.46
C GLU A 280 14.51 -9.13 -23.52
N SER A 281 14.19 -10.28 -22.90
CA SER A 281 12.81 -10.78 -22.78
C SER A 281 11.89 -9.82 -22.01
N ASN A 282 12.48 -8.95 -21.19
CA ASN A 282 11.78 -8.03 -20.30
C ASN A 282 12.03 -6.57 -20.70
N ALA A 283 12.39 -6.32 -21.97
CA ALA A 283 12.69 -4.98 -22.47
C ALA A 283 11.56 -3.98 -22.22
N LEU A 284 10.29 -4.39 -22.37
CA LEU A 284 9.13 -3.54 -22.08
C LEU A 284 9.05 -3.17 -20.59
N ALA A 285 9.25 -4.13 -19.67
CA ALA A 285 9.29 -3.84 -18.24
C ALA A 285 10.48 -2.92 -17.89
N SER A 286 11.63 -3.15 -18.54
CA SER A 286 12.83 -2.34 -18.41
C SER A 286 12.58 -0.89 -18.79
N SER A 287 12.01 -0.62 -19.98
CA SER A 287 11.68 0.74 -20.45
C SER A 287 10.51 1.38 -19.70
N SER A 288 9.60 0.59 -19.14
CA SER A 288 8.46 1.06 -18.36
C SER A 288 8.86 1.65 -17.00
N GLY A 289 9.98 1.20 -16.44
CA GLY A 289 10.54 1.70 -15.20
C GLY A 289 9.96 1.05 -13.94
N ILE A 290 10.36 1.60 -12.78
CA ILE A 290 10.05 1.07 -11.45
C ILE A 290 9.38 2.16 -10.62
N PHE A 291 8.33 1.80 -9.87
CA PHE A 291 7.71 2.65 -8.86
C PHE A 291 7.84 2.03 -7.48
N VAL A 292 8.45 2.75 -6.54
CA VAL A 292 8.76 2.26 -5.20
C VAL A 292 7.89 2.96 -4.16
N ASN A 293 6.96 2.23 -3.56
CA ASN A 293 6.24 2.66 -2.36
C ASN A 293 7.11 2.42 -1.11
N THR A 294 7.14 3.39 -0.19
CA THR A 294 7.94 3.32 1.04
C THR A 294 7.10 3.39 2.30
N MET A 295 7.67 2.94 3.42
CA MET A 295 7.09 3.13 4.75
C MET A 295 7.06 4.61 5.18
N GLY A 296 6.30 4.92 6.23
CA GLY A 296 6.17 6.29 6.75
C GLY A 296 7.21 6.73 7.78
N TRP A 297 8.25 5.94 8.07
CA TRP A 297 9.29 6.31 9.03
C TRP A 297 10.43 7.04 8.31
N ILE A 298 10.49 8.37 8.48
CA ILE A 298 11.36 9.25 7.70
C ILE A 298 12.43 9.97 8.54
N ASP A 299 12.44 9.79 9.87
CA ASP A 299 13.35 10.45 10.79
C ASP A 299 14.42 9.48 11.31
N GLY A 300 15.62 10.01 11.59
CA GLY A 300 16.74 9.25 12.17
C GLY A 300 17.07 8.01 11.35
N GLN A 301 16.99 6.83 11.99
CA GLN A 301 17.23 5.54 11.34
C GLN A 301 16.31 5.28 10.14
N GLY A 302 15.07 5.79 10.14
CA GLY A 302 14.17 5.66 8.99
C GLY A 302 14.67 6.43 7.76
N TYR A 303 15.31 7.59 7.97
CA TYR A 303 15.98 8.35 6.91
C TYR A 303 17.16 7.56 6.31
N ASP A 304 17.96 6.90 7.16
CA ASP A 304 19.08 6.06 6.69
C ASP A 304 18.61 4.88 5.83
N LEU A 305 17.46 4.26 6.19
CA LEU A 305 16.84 3.21 5.38
C LEU A 305 16.32 3.75 4.04
N LEU A 306 15.77 4.96 4.02
CA LEU A 306 15.33 5.63 2.80
C LEU A 306 16.51 5.91 1.86
N LEU A 307 17.62 6.46 2.39
CA LEU A 307 18.84 6.70 1.61
C LEU A 307 19.44 5.40 1.06
N HIS A 308 19.44 4.35 1.87
CA HIS A 308 19.89 3.02 1.45
C HIS A 308 19.02 2.47 0.30
N ALA A 309 17.69 2.58 0.40
CA ALA A 309 16.78 2.16 -0.68
C ALA A 309 17.00 2.98 -1.97
N ILE A 310 17.18 4.30 -1.86
CA ILE A 310 17.48 5.17 -3.01
C ILE A 310 18.74 4.71 -3.75
N ASP A 311 19.81 4.42 -3.00
CA ASP A 311 21.08 3.94 -3.58
C ASP A 311 20.94 2.56 -4.23
N LYS A 312 20.42 1.58 -3.49
CA LYS A 312 20.39 0.17 -3.93
C LYS A 312 19.42 -0.08 -5.06
N LEU A 313 18.25 0.55 -5.05
CA LEU A 313 17.28 0.44 -6.14
C LEU A 313 17.62 1.35 -7.33
N LYS A 314 18.71 2.13 -7.25
CA LYS A 314 19.20 2.99 -8.34
C LYS A 314 18.17 4.06 -8.73
N ILE A 315 17.51 4.65 -7.73
CA ILE A 315 16.43 5.62 -7.94
C ILE A 315 16.96 6.88 -8.61
N ASP A 316 16.27 7.35 -9.65
CA ASP A 316 16.58 8.59 -10.36
C ASP A 316 15.61 9.73 -10.02
N THR A 317 14.42 9.42 -9.48
CA THR A 317 13.39 10.40 -9.15
C THR A 317 12.79 10.08 -7.78
N VAL A 318 12.83 11.03 -6.85
CA VAL A 318 12.18 10.91 -5.54
C VAL A 318 11.04 11.92 -5.44
N LEU A 319 9.83 11.42 -5.25
CA LEU A 319 8.62 12.21 -5.04
C LEU A 319 8.36 12.34 -3.54
N VAL A 320 8.54 13.55 -2.99
CA VAL A 320 8.37 13.83 -1.56
C VAL A 320 6.99 14.43 -1.31
N ILE A 321 6.11 13.70 -0.63
CA ILE A 321 4.74 14.16 -0.37
C ILE A 321 4.63 14.84 0.99
N GLY A 322 4.16 16.10 0.97
CA GLY A 322 3.64 16.80 2.16
C GLY A 322 4.61 16.95 3.33
N HIS A 323 5.93 16.97 3.10
CA HIS A 323 6.92 17.08 4.17
C HIS A 323 8.17 17.88 3.79
N ASP A 324 8.15 19.18 4.10
CA ASP A 324 9.15 20.16 3.68
C ASP A 324 10.55 19.87 4.22
N ARG A 325 10.65 19.44 5.47
CA ARG A 325 11.93 19.08 6.08
C ARG A 325 12.61 17.92 5.35
N LEU A 326 11.84 16.88 4.99
CA LEU A 326 12.37 15.72 4.26
C LEU A 326 12.80 16.13 2.85
N TYR A 327 12.01 16.98 2.19
CA TYR A 327 12.34 17.53 0.89
C TYR A 327 13.67 18.30 0.94
N SER A 328 13.85 19.21 1.90
CA SER A 328 15.11 19.94 2.09
C SER A 328 16.29 19.03 2.41
N GLN A 329 16.11 18.03 3.28
CA GLN A 329 17.18 17.07 3.61
C GLN A 329 17.62 16.25 2.40
N LEU A 330 16.66 15.77 1.59
CA LEU A 330 16.96 15.02 0.37
C LEU A 330 17.58 15.90 -0.72
N LEU A 331 17.12 17.15 -0.85
CA LEU A 331 17.81 18.12 -1.68
C LEU A 331 19.25 18.26 -1.22
N ASP A 332 19.53 18.62 0.03
CA ASP A 332 20.91 18.81 0.51
C ASP A 332 21.79 17.56 0.32
N GLN A 333 21.21 16.35 0.41
CA GLN A 333 21.89 15.07 0.20
C GLN A 333 22.23 14.75 -1.27
N PHE A 334 21.34 15.14 -2.20
CA PHE A 334 21.44 14.79 -3.63
C PHE A 334 21.65 15.99 -4.55
N VAL A 335 21.79 17.19 -3.99
CA VAL A 335 22.04 18.42 -4.75
C VAL A 335 23.37 18.28 -5.48
N PHE A 336 23.25 18.22 -6.81
CA PHE A 336 24.25 18.69 -7.74
C PHE A 336 24.18 20.21 -7.73
N THR A 337 24.95 20.85 -6.85
CA THR A 337 25.09 22.31 -6.89
C THR A 337 25.91 22.68 -8.12
N GLU A 338 25.24 23.11 -9.20
CA GLU A 338 25.88 23.99 -10.21
C GLU A 338 26.50 25.25 -9.58
N LYS A 339 26.15 25.56 -8.32
CA LYS A 339 26.63 26.71 -7.55
C LYS A 339 27.93 26.48 -6.77
N ASP A 340 28.50 25.27 -6.74
CA ASP A 340 29.77 25.02 -6.03
C ASP A 340 30.53 23.80 -6.60
N PRO A 341 31.35 23.99 -7.65
CA PRO A 341 32.16 22.91 -8.23
C PRO A 341 33.18 22.29 -7.26
N ALA A 342 33.54 22.98 -6.16
CA ALA A 342 34.48 22.47 -5.17
C ALA A 342 33.88 21.39 -4.23
N ARG A 343 32.55 21.34 -4.08
CA ARG A 343 31.85 20.26 -3.35
C ARG A 343 31.63 19.01 -4.19
N ALA A 344 31.59 19.14 -5.52
CA ALA A 344 31.50 18.01 -6.45
C ALA A 344 32.79 17.17 -6.43
N GLU A 345 33.95 17.79 -6.22
CA GLU A 345 35.25 17.08 -6.19
C GLU A 345 35.53 16.33 -4.88
N LYS A 346 34.96 16.75 -3.74
CA LYS A 346 35.24 16.14 -2.44
C LYS A 346 34.61 14.75 -2.24
N ASN A 347 33.59 14.39 -3.03
CA ASN A 347 32.77 13.19 -2.82
C ASN A 347 32.70 12.24 -4.04
N GLY A 348 33.78 12.12 -4.80
CA GLY A 348 34.00 10.98 -5.72
C GLY A 348 33.22 11.02 -7.05
N LYS A 349 33.88 10.55 -8.11
CA LYS A 349 33.52 10.67 -9.53
C LYS A 349 32.28 9.89 -10.02
N ASP A 350 31.39 9.40 -9.17
CA ASP A 350 30.38 8.42 -9.62
C ASP A 350 29.03 8.49 -8.86
N ARG A 351 28.54 9.70 -8.55
CA ARG A 351 27.17 9.86 -8.01
C ARG A 351 26.18 10.07 -9.15
N ARG A 352 25.20 9.17 -9.24
CA ARG A 352 24.05 9.26 -10.15
C ARG A 352 23.18 10.47 -9.81
N LYS A 353 22.63 11.11 -10.85
CA LYS A 353 21.70 12.24 -10.69
C LYS A 353 20.36 11.76 -10.16
N VAL A 354 19.97 12.21 -8.96
CA VAL A 354 18.66 11.94 -8.37
C VAL A 354 17.86 13.24 -8.33
N GLU A 355 16.73 13.27 -9.03
CA GLU A 355 15.81 14.41 -9.05
C GLU A 355 14.85 14.33 -7.86
N ILE A 356 14.79 15.38 -7.05
CA ILE A 356 13.89 15.46 -5.90
C ILE A 356 12.73 16.39 -6.25
N VAL A 357 11.50 15.86 -6.26
CA VAL A 357 10.28 16.61 -6.62
C VAL A 357 9.34 16.67 -5.42
N LYS A 358 8.90 17.89 -5.08
CA LYS A 358 7.90 18.11 -4.04
C LYS A 358 6.50 17.87 -4.58
N VAL A 359 5.70 17.10 -3.86
CA VAL A 359 4.32 16.75 -4.23
C VAL A 359 3.36 17.22 -3.15
N THR A 360 2.26 17.84 -3.58
CA THR A 360 1.21 18.32 -2.70
C THR A 360 0.40 17.14 -2.15
N ARG A 361 0.17 17.15 -0.84
CA ARG A 361 -0.71 16.18 -0.17
C ARG A 361 -2.16 16.48 -0.57
N SER A 362 -2.93 15.45 -0.94
CA SER A 362 -4.38 15.60 -1.10
C SER A 362 -5.07 15.81 0.26
N GLY A 363 -6.02 16.74 0.31
CA GLY A 363 -6.87 16.98 1.49
C GLY A 363 -7.77 15.79 1.85
N GLY A 364 -8.02 14.86 0.90
CA GLY A 364 -8.83 13.66 1.12
C GLY A 364 -8.11 12.52 1.85
N VAL A 365 -6.84 12.71 2.21
CA VAL A 365 -6.09 11.68 2.92
C VAL A 365 -6.46 11.68 4.40
N VAL A 366 -7.14 10.60 4.81
CA VAL A 366 -7.59 10.37 6.18
C VAL A 366 -6.46 9.79 7.05
N SER A 367 -6.32 10.33 8.26
CA SER A 367 -5.39 9.82 9.27
C SER A 367 -5.87 8.48 9.84
N ARG A 368 -4.94 7.54 10.06
CA ARG A 368 -5.24 6.17 10.49
C ARG A 368 -4.55 5.86 11.80
N ASP A 369 -5.33 5.47 12.80
CA ASP A 369 -4.83 4.99 14.08
C ASP A 369 -4.23 3.57 13.97
N SER A 370 -3.69 3.08 15.09
CA SER A 370 -3.07 1.76 15.17
C SER A 370 -4.08 0.62 14.95
N SER A 371 -5.32 0.78 15.42
CA SER A 371 -6.41 -0.18 15.30
C SER A 371 -6.82 -0.37 13.84
N HIS A 372 -7.04 0.72 13.11
CA HIS A 372 -7.36 0.70 11.69
C HIS A 372 -6.24 0.04 10.87
N ARG A 373 -4.97 0.36 11.16
CA ARG A 373 -3.83 -0.30 10.49
C ARG A 373 -3.79 -1.80 10.76
N LYS A 374 -4.10 -2.22 11.99
CA LYS A 374 -4.20 -3.64 12.35
C LYS A 374 -5.32 -4.32 11.56
N LEU A 375 -6.50 -3.72 11.50
CA LEU A 375 -7.62 -4.25 10.75
C LEU A 375 -7.31 -4.38 9.24
N THR A 376 -6.65 -3.39 8.65
CA THR A 376 -6.22 -3.44 7.24
C THR A 376 -5.20 -4.56 6.99
N ARG A 377 -4.27 -4.81 7.93
CA ARG A 377 -3.35 -5.96 7.86
C ARG A 377 -4.12 -7.28 7.87
N GLU A 378 -5.07 -7.43 8.79
CA GLU A 378 -5.89 -8.65 8.89
C GLU A 378 -6.73 -8.87 7.64
N ARG A 379 -7.35 -7.82 7.10
CA ARG A 379 -8.07 -7.87 5.82
C ARG A 379 -7.16 -8.30 4.68
N LYS A 380 -5.94 -7.75 4.58
CA LYS A 380 -4.97 -8.12 3.54
C LYS A 380 -4.56 -9.60 3.64
N ILE A 381 -4.34 -10.11 4.86
CA ILE A 381 -4.07 -11.54 5.09
C ILE A 381 -5.28 -12.39 4.70
N ARG A 382 -6.49 -12.00 5.10
CA ARG A 382 -7.71 -12.73 4.71
C ARG A 382 -7.89 -12.77 3.19
N SER A 383 -7.70 -11.64 2.50
CA SER A 383 -7.80 -11.57 1.04
C SER A 383 -6.73 -12.40 0.33
N TYR A 384 -5.57 -12.63 0.93
CA TYR A 384 -4.57 -13.53 0.36
C TYR A 384 -5.06 -14.99 0.29
N PHE A 385 -5.78 -15.47 1.32
CA PHE A 385 -6.28 -16.85 1.36
C PHE A 385 -7.64 -17.04 0.70
N TYR A 386 -8.55 -16.09 0.91
CA TYR A 386 -9.95 -16.21 0.49
C TYR A 386 -10.28 -15.35 -0.74
N GLY A 387 -9.41 -14.44 -1.17
CA GLY A 387 -9.76 -13.44 -2.18
C GLY A 387 -10.53 -12.27 -1.59
N TYR A 388 -10.83 -11.26 -2.41
CA TYR A 388 -11.53 -10.05 -1.96
C TYR A 388 -13.00 -10.32 -1.66
N ASP A 389 -13.66 -11.07 -2.55
CA ASP A 389 -15.07 -11.47 -2.52
C ASP A 389 -15.29 -12.89 -1.98
N LYS A 390 -14.27 -13.49 -1.34
CA LYS A 390 -14.27 -14.90 -0.93
C LYS A 390 -14.35 -15.88 -2.11
N GLU A 391 -13.80 -15.46 -3.25
CA GLU A 391 -13.76 -16.24 -4.49
C GLU A 391 -12.71 -17.36 -4.46
N LEU A 392 -11.71 -17.29 -3.57
CA LEU A 392 -10.70 -18.32 -3.39
C LEU A 392 -11.09 -19.26 -2.26
N SER A 393 -10.81 -20.55 -2.46
CA SER A 393 -11.08 -21.62 -1.49
C SER A 393 -9.77 -22.22 -1.00
N PRO A 394 -9.23 -21.74 0.15
CA PRO A 394 -7.99 -22.27 0.69
C PRO A 394 -8.19 -23.66 1.32
N PHE A 395 -7.10 -24.41 1.46
CA PHE A 395 -7.10 -25.81 1.89
C PHE A 395 -6.51 -25.97 3.29
N SER A 396 -7.25 -26.61 4.19
CA SER A 396 -6.74 -27.03 5.49
C SER A 396 -5.97 -28.35 5.37
N ARG A 397 -4.75 -28.39 5.91
CA ARG A 397 -3.85 -29.56 5.85
C ARG A 397 -3.12 -29.74 7.16
N SER A 398 -2.82 -30.99 7.49
CA SER A 398 -1.93 -31.34 8.62
C SER A 398 -0.66 -32.00 8.10
N ILE A 399 0.48 -31.57 8.64
CA ILE A 399 1.81 -32.11 8.32
C ILE A 399 2.53 -32.53 9.59
N GLN A 400 3.39 -33.55 9.51
CA GLN A 400 4.21 -33.95 10.67
C GLN A 400 5.32 -32.93 10.90
N LEU A 401 5.60 -32.63 12.18
CA LEU A 401 6.69 -31.71 12.56
C LEU A 401 8.07 -32.20 12.12
N SER A 402 8.24 -33.52 11.91
CA SER A 402 9.45 -34.13 11.36
C SER A 402 9.70 -33.77 9.89
N GLN A 403 8.67 -33.37 9.14
CA GLN A 403 8.74 -33.08 7.70
C GLN A 403 9.02 -31.61 7.40
N ILE A 404 9.02 -30.74 8.42
CA ILE A 404 9.22 -29.30 8.27
C ILE A 404 10.32 -28.80 9.20
N SER A 405 10.88 -27.65 8.87
CA SER A 405 11.79 -26.92 9.76
C SER A 405 11.41 -25.45 9.75
N VAL A 406 11.12 -24.91 10.93
CA VAL A 406 10.76 -23.50 11.09
C VAL A 406 11.98 -22.73 11.58
N TYR A 407 12.27 -21.61 10.91
CA TYR A 407 13.38 -20.73 11.21
C TYR A 407 12.90 -19.30 11.49
N ARG A 408 13.73 -18.55 12.20
CA ARG A 408 13.56 -17.12 12.45
C ARG A 408 14.87 -16.40 12.16
N VAL A 409 14.78 -15.19 11.62
CA VAL A 409 15.94 -14.34 11.33
C VAL A 409 16.08 -13.29 12.42
N GLY A 410 17.19 -13.34 13.17
CA GLY A 410 17.46 -12.44 14.29
C GLY A 410 16.52 -12.62 15.48
N GLY A 411 16.92 -12.09 16.63
CA GLY A 411 16.04 -11.89 17.79
C GLY A 411 15.35 -13.15 18.32
N GLY A 412 16.12 -14.10 18.84
CA GLY A 412 15.60 -15.05 19.83
C GLY A 412 15.05 -14.29 21.06
N PRO A 413 14.18 -14.90 21.88
CA PRO A 413 13.69 -14.24 23.09
C PRO A 413 14.89 -13.75 23.92
N LYS A 414 14.96 -12.43 24.14
CA LYS A 414 15.92 -11.84 25.10
C LYS A 414 15.59 -12.42 26.46
N ALA A 415 16.36 -13.40 26.93
CA ALA A 415 16.32 -13.79 28.32
C ALA A 415 16.59 -12.52 29.15
N PRO A 416 15.83 -12.26 30.23
CA PRO A 416 16.13 -11.14 31.12
C PRO A 416 17.61 -11.24 31.53
N LEU A 417 18.29 -10.10 31.64
CA LEU A 417 19.73 -10.05 31.96
C LEU A 417 20.11 -10.86 33.21
N SER A 418 19.15 -11.06 34.13
CA SER A 418 19.25 -11.88 35.33
C SER A 418 19.39 -13.39 35.09
N ALA A 419 19.07 -13.89 33.89
CA ALA A 419 19.10 -15.31 33.52
C ALA A 419 20.30 -15.68 32.62
N LEU A 420 21.20 -14.73 32.32
CA LEU A 420 22.36 -14.95 31.46
C LEU A 420 23.65 -15.08 32.30
N PRO A 421 24.49 -16.10 32.08
CA PRO A 421 25.81 -16.20 32.69
C PRO A 421 26.67 -14.97 32.37
N ILE A 422 27.39 -14.46 33.37
CA ILE A 422 28.30 -13.32 33.24
C ILE A 422 29.30 -13.60 32.11
N GLY A 423 29.25 -12.79 31.04
CA GLY A 423 30.13 -12.91 29.87
C GLY A 423 29.52 -13.52 28.60
N THR A 424 28.30 -14.08 28.65
CA THR A 424 27.60 -14.65 27.47
C THR A 424 26.55 -13.72 26.85
N ALA A 425 26.17 -12.65 27.55
CA ALA A 425 25.09 -11.76 27.16
C ALA A 425 25.33 -10.95 25.87
N THR A 426 26.55 -10.93 25.32
CA THR A 426 26.96 -10.01 24.25
C THR A 426 27.36 -10.65 22.92
N ARG A 427 27.51 -11.98 22.83
CA ARG A 427 28.05 -12.63 21.59
C ARG A 427 27.01 -13.33 20.73
N ASP A 428 26.09 -14.11 21.32
CA ASP A 428 25.12 -14.91 20.55
C ASP A 428 23.72 -14.29 20.46
N ALA A 429 23.38 -13.37 21.35
CA ALA A 429 22.07 -12.69 21.39
C ALA A 429 22.00 -11.44 20.48
N ASP A 430 23.15 -10.94 20.03
CA ASP A 430 23.28 -9.71 19.23
C ASP A 430 23.57 -9.95 17.74
N ASP A 431 23.74 -11.20 17.30
CA ASP A 431 23.86 -11.49 15.87
C ASP A 431 22.47 -11.38 15.19
N LYS A 432 22.15 -10.16 14.78
CA LYS A 432 20.88 -9.80 14.13
C LYS A 432 20.68 -10.55 12.81
N MET A 433 21.72 -11.06 12.17
CA MET A 433 21.61 -11.76 10.89
C MET A 433 21.59 -13.28 11.05
N LYS A 434 21.67 -13.79 12.28
CA LYS A 434 21.65 -15.23 12.54
C LYS A 434 20.31 -15.85 12.20
N VAL A 435 20.35 -16.90 11.38
CA VAL A 435 19.20 -17.76 11.10
C VAL A 435 19.13 -18.84 12.17
N GLN A 436 18.07 -18.84 12.96
CA GLN A 436 17.88 -19.79 14.06
C GLN A 436 16.71 -20.73 13.77
N LYS A 437 16.95 -22.04 13.85
CA LYS A 437 15.87 -23.04 13.86
C LYS A 437 15.12 -22.94 15.20
N ILE A 438 13.81 -22.78 15.14
CA ILE A 438 12.95 -22.70 16.33
C ILE A 438 12.17 -24.00 16.51
N SER A 439 11.88 -24.34 17.76
CA SER A 439 10.99 -25.47 18.07
C SER A 439 9.55 -25.09 17.77
N VAL A 440 8.81 -25.98 17.12
CA VAL A 440 7.39 -25.75 16.80
C VAL A 440 6.55 -25.99 18.05
N GLN A 441 6.03 -24.90 18.62
CA GLN A 441 5.20 -24.91 19.82
C GLN A 441 3.84 -24.26 19.58
N ARG A 442 2.96 -24.33 20.59
CA ARG A 442 1.59 -23.76 20.51
C ARG A 442 1.57 -22.24 20.29
N ASP A 443 2.65 -21.55 20.58
CA ASP A 443 2.80 -20.11 20.32
C ASP A 443 2.80 -19.77 18.83
N LEU A 444 3.09 -20.72 17.94
CA LEU A 444 2.99 -20.52 16.50
C LEU A 444 1.54 -20.52 15.99
N THR A 445 0.57 -20.91 16.80
CA THR A 445 -0.85 -20.82 16.44
C THR A 445 -1.22 -19.38 16.04
N HIS A 446 -2.00 -19.25 14.97
CA HIS A 446 -2.41 -18.01 14.32
C HIS A 446 -1.28 -17.22 13.64
N SER A 447 -0.07 -17.79 13.54
CA SER A 447 1.04 -17.15 12.83
C SER A 447 0.92 -17.32 11.33
N ILE A 448 1.40 -16.32 10.59
CA ILE A 448 1.70 -16.45 9.17
C ILE A 448 3.14 -16.93 9.04
N LEU A 449 3.32 -18.09 8.39
CA LEU A 449 4.62 -18.63 8.05
C LEU A 449 4.86 -18.49 6.56
N ALA A 450 6.05 -18.07 6.17
CA ALA A 450 6.43 -18.02 4.77
C ALA A 450 7.12 -19.32 4.35
N VAL A 451 6.77 -19.84 3.18
CA VAL A 451 7.38 -21.04 2.60
C VAL A 451 8.59 -20.60 1.77
N SER A 452 9.80 -20.86 2.25
CA SER A 452 11.03 -20.36 1.63
C SER A 452 11.45 -21.19 0.41
N HIS A 453 11.95 -20.54 -0.64
CA HIS A 453 12.60 -21.23 -1.76
C HIS A 453 14.03 -21.69 -1.46
N ALA A 454 14.58 -21.35 -0.29
CA ALA A 454 15.89 -21.82 0.16
C ALA A 454 15.94 -23.35 0.13
N LYS A 455 17.04 -23.91 -0.38
CA LYS A 455 17.31 -25.36 -0.29
C LYS A 455 18.00 -25.71 1.02
N ASP A 456 18.82 -24.78 1.51
CA ASP A 456 19.60 -24.92 2.73
C ASP A 456 19.38 -23.72 3.69
N PRO A 457 19.53 -23.91 5.02
CA PRO A 457 19.31 -22.84 5.99
C PRO A 457 20.21 -21.61 5.80
N SER A 458 21.40 -21.78 5.21
CA SER A 458 22.33 -20.69 4.89
C SER A 458 21.81 -19.76 3.79
N GLU A 459 20.89 -20.24 2.94
CA GLU A 459 20.33 -19.46 1.82
C GLU A 459 19.11 -18.64 2.23
N ILE A 460 18.57 -18.82 3.44
CA ILE A 460 17.33 -18.20 3.92
C ILE A 460 17.35 -16.68 3.79
N LEU A 461 18.47 -16.03 4.12
CA LEU A 461 18.58 -14.57 4.09
C LEU A 461 18.49 -13.98 2.67
N HIS A 462 18.70 -14.79 1.65
CA HIS A 462 18.78 -14.37 0.25
C HIS A 462 17.72 -15.02 -0.65
N SER A 463 16.87 -15.88 -0.09
CA SER A 463 15.84 -16.60 -0.83
C SER A 463 14.51 -15.86 -0.74
N ASN A 464 13.82 -15.78 -1.88
CA ASN A 464 12.42 -15.36 -1.91
C ASN A 464 11.52 -16.48 -1.38
N VAL A 465 10.23 -16.19 -1.23
CA VAL A 465 9.25 -17.13 -0.70
C VAL A 465 8.26 -17.53 -1.78
N ALA A 466 7.81 -18.79 -1.74
CA ALA A 466 6.80 -19.33 -2.65
C ALA A 466 5.39 -18.82 -2.32
N GLY A 467 5.18 -18.45 -1.06
CA GLY A 467 3.90 -18.00 -0.55
C GLY A 467 3.82 -18.14 0.96
N PHE A 468 2.61 -18.05 1.49
CA PHE A 468 2.36 -18.02 2.92
C PHE A 468 1.32 -19.05 3.33
N ILE A 469 1.49 -19.59 4.53
CA ILE A 469 0.51 -20.46 5.19
C ILE A 469 0.08 -19.84 6.52
N HIS A 470 -1.15 -20.11 6.93
CA HIS A 470 -1.66 -19.67 8.23
C HIS A 470 -1.79 -20.87 9.16
N VAL A 471 -1.12 -20.82 10.31
CA VAL A 471 -1.14 -21.92 11.28
C VAL A 471 -2.46 -21.86 12.06
N THR A 472 -3.30 -22.88 11.90
CA THR A 472 -4.58 -22.97 12.61
C THR A 472 -4.45 -23.72 13.93
N GLU A 473 -3.56 -24.71 14.01
CA GLU A 473 -3.38 -25.54 15.19
C GLU A 473 -1.97 -26.15 15.24
N VAL A 474 -1.42 -26.27 16.45
CA VAL A 474 -0.18 -27.01 16.71
C VAL A 474 -0.42 -28.06 17.79
N ASP A 475 -0.40 -29.34 17.39
CA ASP A 475 -0.49 -30.47 18.30
C ASP A 475 0.91 -31.05 18.57
N VAL A 476 1.49 -30.61 19.69
CA VAL A 476 2.82 -31.03 20.13
C VAL A 476 2.84 -32.50 20.56
N GLN A 477 1.73 -33.05 21.05
CA GLN A 477 1.66 -34.44 21.52
C GLN A 477 1.65 -35.41 20.35
N ARG A 478 0.86 -35.10 19.31
CA ARG A 478 0.81 -35.88 18.07
C ARG A 478 1.95 -35.55 17.11
N GLY A 479 2.68 -34.47 17.35
CA GLY A 479 3.77 -34.01 16.49
C GLY A 479 3.26 -33.54 15.13
N THR A 480 2.13 -32.83 15.10
CA THR A 480 1.48 -32.36 13.87
C THR A 480 1.18 -30.87 13.91
N LEU A 481 1.36 -30.20 12.76
CA LEU A 481 0.96 -28.81 12.54
C LEU A 481 -0.16 -28.78 11.49
N THR A 482 -1.28 -28.15 11.84
CA THR A 482 -2.40 -27.90 10.92
C THR A 482 -2.35 -26.46 10.43
N TYR A 483 -2.46 -26.29 9.12
CA TYR A 483 -2.33 -25.00 8.46
C TYR A 483 -3.31 -24.84 7.30
N LEU A 484 -3.65 -23.58 7.02
CA LEU A 484 -4.37 -23.15 5.85
C LEU A 484 -3.38 -22.80 4.73
N SER A 485 -3.60 -23.37 3.54
CA SER A 485 -2.79 -23.19 2.34
C SER A 485 -3.61 -22.56 1.22
N PRO A 486 -3.07 -21.59 0.46
CA PRO A 486 -3.75 -21.07 -0.73
C PRO A 486 -3.80 -22.09 -1.89
N SER A 487 -2.94 -23.13 -1.85
CA SER A 487 -2.82 -24.14 -2.89
C SER A 487 -3.19 -25.55 -2.39
N PRO A 488 -3.82 -26.40 -3.24
CA PRO A 488 -4.07 -27.80 -2.94
C PRO A 488 -2.82 -28.68 -3.08
N SER A 489 -1.67 -28.14 -3.46
CA SER A 489 -0.44 -28.93 -3.55
C SER A 489 0.22 -29.12 -2.19
N ALA A 490 1.14 -30.08 -2.10
CA ALA A 490 2.05 -30.14 -0.95
C ALA A 490 2.89 -28.85 -0.88
N LEU A 491 3.48 -28.57 0.30
CA LEU A 491 4.36 -27.43 0.44
C LEU A 491 5.52 -27.54 -0.57
N PRO A 492 5.82 -26.50 -1.35
CA PRO A 492 6.92 -26.53 -2.32
C PRO A 492 8.30 -26.63 -1.64
N SER A 493 8.38 -26.34 -0.34
CA SER A 493 9.60 -26.45 0.46
C SER A 493 9.26 -26.81 1.90
N PRO A 494 10.08 -27.64 2.59
CA PRO A 494 9.93 -27.92 4.02
C PRO A 494 10.49 -26.81 4.92
N ILE A 495 11.18 -25.81 4.35
CA ILE A 495 11.78 -24.69 5.10
C ILE A 495 10.76 -23.56 5.24
N LEU A 496 10.36 -23.30 6.48
CA LEU A 496 9.39 -22.27 6.85
C LEU A 496 10.06 -21.14 7.62
N LEU A 497 9.64 -19.90 7.37
CA LEU A 497 10.10 -18.72 8.10
C LEU A 497 8.98 -18.17 8.98
N ALA A 498 9.29 -17.94 10.25
CA ALA A 498 8.39 -17.36 11.23
C ALA A 498 8.77 -15.91 11.55
N GLY A 499 7.76 -15.06 11.62
CA GLY A 499 7.85 -13.67 12.03
C GLY A 499 6.95 -13.36 13.23
N THR A 500 6.62 -12.08 13.43
CA THR A 500 5.65 -11.63 14.45
C THR A 500 4.25 -11.40 13.89
N VAL A 501 4.04 -11.58 12.58
CA VAL A 501 2.74 -11.40 11.94
C VAL A 501 1.79 -12.55 12.33
N LYS A 502 0.71 -12.20 13.02
CA LYS A 502 -0.38 -13.11 13.41
C LYS A 502 -1.73 -12.56 12.97
N CYS A 503 -2.65 -13.47 12.67
CA CYS A 503 -4.02 -13.15 12.27
C CYS A 503 -4.99 -14.24 12.73
N PHE A 504 -6.18 -13.84 13.15
CA PHE A 504 -7.29 -14.75 13.39
C PHE A 504 -8.15 -14.76 12.12
N LEU A 505 -8.02 -15.84 11.33
CA LEU A 505 -8.73 -16.00 10.06
C LEU A 505 -10.11 -16.62 10.25
#